data_AF-A0A818B9F4-F1
#
_entry.id   AF-A0A818B9F4-F1
#
_cell.length_a   1.000
_cell.length_b   1.000
_cell.length_c   1.000
_cell.angle_alpha   90.00
_cell.angle_beta   90.00
_cell.angle_gamma   90.00
#
_symmetry.space_group_name_H-M   'P 1'
#
loop_
_entity.id
_entity.type
_entity.pdbx_description
1 polymer ?
#
loop_
_entity_poly.entity_id
_entity_poly.type
_entity_poly.pdbx_seq_one_letter_code
_entity_poly.pdbx_strand_id
1 'polypeptide(L)'
;MMVPTIYGSDLQVAIVSVRSKFDKTQDVIVQLQYSNTGNETISIYNWYLPSNELNDPLFKVTCNDVLVDYRGPLMKRRQSTVQDMTPLAPGQTKVIQARLSSVYDMTKTGTYSIQYDMPTERVVFKHARTFDSTLVRAITKRQSGLQSNNIQLIIEGRPNIQHEQNNIMNVVRRSATLSYVSCSITQKSQIMNAISWALRYANNSFIYLNKTNPCGTNRYKTWFGTFMLANWNK
;
A
#
# COMPACT_ATOMS: atom_id res chain seq x y z
N MET A 1 -44.41 -8.20 -5.15
CA MET A 1 -44.11 -6.77 -5.36
C MET A 1 -42.83 -6.49 -4.59
N MET A 2 -41.69 -6.45 -5.28
CA MET A 2 -40.36 -6.39 -4.66
C MET A 2 -39.98 -4.91 -4.51
N VAL A 3 -39.67 -4.48 -3.29
CA VAL A 3 -39.27 -3.10 -3.00
C VAL A 3 -37.90 -2.85 -3.64
N PRO A 4 -37.71 -1.81 -4.47
CA PRO A 4 -36.40 -1.51 -5.02
C PRO A 4 -35.54 -0.87 -3.93
N THR A 5 -34.48 -1.58 -3.53
CA THR A 5 -33.41 -1.03 -2.69
C THR A 5 -32.61 -0.03 -3.52
N ILE A 6 -32.86 1.26 -3.33
CA ILE A 6 -32.15 2.34 -4.02
C ILE A 6 -30.72 2.41 -3.46
N TYR A 7 -29.74 1.87 -4.19
CA TYR A 7 -28.33 2.10 -3.90
C TYR A 7 -27.89 3.43 -4.53
N GLY A 8 -27.31 4.30 -3.72
CA GLY A 8 -26.87 5.63 -4.11
C GLY A 8 -25.78 5.59 -5.18
N SER A 9 -26.00 6.36 -6.25
CA SER A 9 -25.11 6.57 -7.42
C SER A 9 -24.99 5.40 -8.41
N ASP A 10 -24.91 5.76 -9.70
CA ASP A 10 -24.70 4.83 -10.83
C ASP A 10 -23.33 4.12 -10.79
N LEU A 11 -22.46 4.52 -9.87
CA LEU A 11 -21.19 3.85 -9.57
C LEU A 11 -21.38 2.95 -8.36
N GLN A 12 -21.16 1.66 -8.53
CA GLN A 12 -21.10 0.69 -7.44
C GLN A 12 -19.66 0.25 -7.19
N VAL A 13 -19.33 -0.02 -5.92
CA VAL A 13 -18.04 -0.59 -5.54
C VAL A 13 -18.28 -1.87 -4.75
N ALA A 14 -17.60 -2.94 -5.13
CA ALA A 14 -17.55 -4.18 -4.34
C ALA A 14 -16.11 -4.47 -3.93
N ILE A 15 -15.93 -5.04 -2.75
CA ILE A 15 -14.65 -5.52 -2.25
C ILE A 15 -14.70 -7.03 -2.07
N VAL A 16 -13.67 -7.71 -2.55
CA VAL A 16 -13.47 -9.14 -2.37
C VAL A 16 -12.03 -9.41 -1.95
N SER A 17 -11.82 -10.51 -1.23
CA SER A 17 -10.48 -11.02 -0.97
C SER A 17 -10.38 -12.45 -1.50
N VAL A 18 -9.22 -12.78 -2.06
CA VAL A 18 -8.93 -14.13 -2.56
C VAL A 18 -8.82 -15.14 -1.40
N ARG A 19 -8.57 -14.67 -0.19
CA ARG A 19 -8.40 -15.48 1.01
C ARG A 19 -9.20 -14.89 2.17
N SER A 20 -9.65 -15.73 3.09
CA SER A 20 -10.29 -15.31 4.34
C SER A 20 -9.33 -15.29 5.53
N LYS A 21 -8.13 -15.86 5.38
CA LYS A 21 -7.09 -15.92 6.42
C LYS A 21 -5.71 -15.57 5.85
N PHE A 22 -4.94 -14.81 6.61
CA PHE A 22 -3.59 -14.36 6.26
C PHE A 22 -2.64 -14.61 7.43
N ASP A 23 -1.58 -15.38 7.18
CA ASP A 23 -0.48 -15.51 8.14
C ASP A 23 0.40 -14.24 8.18
N LYS A 24 1.30 -14.17 9.15
CA LYS A 24 2.19 -13.00 9.34
C LYS A 24 3.16 -12.72 8.19
N THR A 25 3.37 -13.67 7.28
CA THR A 25 4.31 -13.58 6.15
C THR A 25 3.65 -13.16 4.83
N GLN A 26 2.31 -13.20 4.77
CA GLN A 26 1.55 -12.92 3.55
C GLN A 26 1.10 -11.47 3.47
N ASP A 27 1.22 -10.82 2.31
CA ASP A 27 0.59 -9.51 2.11
C ASP A 27 -0.94 -9.62 2.19
N VAL A 28 -1.57 -8.62 2.82
CA VAL A 28 -3.03 -8.51 2.86
C VAL A 28 -3.45 -7.66 1.68
N ILE A 29 -3.95 -8.33 0.64
CA ILE A 29 -4.39 -7.72 -0.62
C ILE A 29 -5.90 -7.95 -0.78
N VAL A 30 -6.60 -6.89 -1.14
CA VAL A 30 -8.03 -6.91 -1.48
C VAL A 30 -8.22 -6.47 -2.92
N GLN A 31 -9.30 -6.91 -3.54
CA GLN A 31 -9.68 -6.54 -4.88
C GLN A 31 -10.95 -5.70 -4.83
N LEU A 32 -10.89 -4.52 -5.43
CA LEU A 32 -12.02 -3.62 -5.63
C LEU A 32 -12.57 -3.78 -7.04
N GLN A 33 -13.89 -3.81 -7.15
CA GLN A 33 -14.61 -3.85 -8.41
C GLN A 33 -15.48 -2.60 -8.48
N TYR A 34 -15.15 -1.71 -9.41
CA TYR A 34 -15.90 -0.48 -9.69
C TYR A 34 -16.78 -0.72 -10.90
N SER A 35 -18.09 -0.68 -10.74
CA SER A 35 -19.06 -0.99 -11.79
C SER A 35 -19.92 0.23 -12.09
N ASN A 36 -19.97 0.64 -13.34
CA ASN A 36 -20.94 1.62 -13.81
C ASN A 36 -22.24 0.90 -14.17
N THR A 37 -23.26 1.04 -13.32
CA THR A 37 -24.60 0.47 -13.53
C THR A 37 -25.57 1.45 -14.19
N GLY A 38 -25.11 2.67 -14.50
CA GLY A 38 -25.89 3.69 -15.19
C GLY A 38 -25.81 3.58 -16.71
N ASN A 39 -26.34 4.61 -17.38
CA ASN A 39 -26.40 4.72 -18.83
C ASN A 39 -25.47 5.83 -19.40
N GLU A 40 -24.78 6.57 -18.54
CA GLU A 40 -23.80 7.59 -18.91
C GLU A 40 -22.39 7.15 -18.51
N THR A 41 -21.36 7.64 -19.20
CA THR A 41 -19.96 7.41 -18.80
C THR A 41 -19.65 8.15 -17.50
N ILE A 42 -19.04 7.43 -16.54
CA ILE A 42 -18.61 7.99 -15.25
C ILE A 42 -17.10 8.20 -15.29
N SER A 43 -16.64 9.41 -14.96
CA SER A 43 -15.21 9.69 -14.81
C SER A 43 -14.80 9.60 -13.34
N ILE A 44 -13.92 8.64 -13.03
CA ILE A 44 -13.42 8.39 -11.68
C ILE A 44 -12.01 8.98 -11.55
N TYR A 45 -11.73 9.72 -10.49
CA TYR A 45 -10.39 10.20 -10.20
C TYR A 45 -9.44 9.03 -9.91
N ASN A 46 -8.29 9.00 -10.59
CA ASN A 46 -7.31 7.92 -10.49
C ASN A 46 -6.80 7.69 -9.06
N TRP A 47 -6.84 8.72 -8.21
CA TRP A 47 -6.42 8.63 -6.80
C TRP A 47 -7.33 7.75 -5.94
N TYR A 48 -8.57 7.55 -6.38
CA TYR A 48 -9.55 6.67 -5.73
C TYR A 48 -9.63 5.29 -6.38
N LEU A 49 -8.73 5.03 -7.33
CA LEU A 49 -8.51 3.76 -8.02
C LEU A 49 -7.12 3.23 -7.63
N PRO A 50 -6.95 2.66 -6.43
CA PRO A 50 -5.63 2.38 -5.87
C PRO A 50 -4.91 1.25 -6.61
N SER A 51 -4.19 1.57 -7.68
CA SER A 51 -3.36 0.63 -8.42
C SER A 51 -2.05 0.37 -7.67
N ASN A 52 -1.81 -0.86 -7.23
CA ASN A 52 -0.59 -1.33 -6.54
C ASN A 52 -0.38 -0.76 -5.12
N GLU A 53 -0.30 0.56 -4.98
CA GLU A 53 0.02 1.26 -3.72
C GLU A 53 -1.11 2.22 -3.30
N LEU A 54 -1.37 2.25 -2.00
CA LEU A 54 -2.40 3.09 -1.39
C LEU A 54 -1.78 4.35 -0.81
N ASN A 55 -2.08 5.49 -1.44
CA ASN A 55 -1.55 6.79 -1.04
C ASN A 55 -2.59 7.71 -0.39
N ASP A 56 -3.73 7.16 -0.02
CA ASP A 56 -4.78 7.78 0.79
C ASP A 56 -5.53 6.71 1.61
N PRO A 57 -6.18 7.10 2.73
CA PRO A 57 -7.01 6.22 3.54
C PRO A 57 -8.37 5.97 2.87
N LEU A 58 -8.39 5.09 1.86
CA LEU A 58 -9.61 4.78 1.10
C LEU A 58 -10.55 3.77 1.77
N PHE A 59 -10.12 3.17 2.89
CA PHE A 59 -10.82 2.09 3.55
C PHE A 59 -11.09 2.43 5.01
N LYS A 60 -12.27 2.03 5.47
CA LYS A 60 -12.54 1.86 6.89
C LYS A 60 -12.08 0.46 7.29
N VAL A 61 -11.09 0.39 8.18
CA VAL A 61 -10.53 -0.87 8.68
C VAL A 61 -10.70 -0.93 10.19
N THR A 62 -11.25 -2.01 10.71
CA THR A 62 -11.29 -2.29 12.15
C THR A 62 -10.66 -3.64 12.45
N CYS A 63 -10.13 -3.83 13.65
CA CYS A 63 -9.64 -5.10 14.19
C CYS A 63 -10.35 -5.33 15.52
N ASN A 64 -11.15 -6.40 15.60
CA ASN A 64 -12.03 -6.67 16.75
C ASN A 64 -12.83 -5.40 17.14
N ASP A 65 -13.46 -4.79 16.13
CA ASP A 65 -14.28 -3.56 16.22
C ASP A 65 -13.56 -2.26 16.62
N VAL A 66 -12.24 -2.31 16.83
CA VAL A 66 -11.42 -1.11 17.07
C VAL A 66 -10.87 -0.60 15.75
N LEU A 67 -11.01 0.70 15.48
CA LEU A 67 -10.48 1.34 14.27
C LEU A 67 -8.96 1.11 14.15
N VAL A 68 -8.53 0.74 12.95
CA VAL A 68 -7.14 0.53 12.59
C VAL A 68 -6.61 1.78 11.90
N ASP A 69 -5.48 2.29 12.38
CA ASP A 69 -4.86 3.50 11.84
C ASP A 69 -4.30 3.27 10.43
N TYR A 70 -4.54 4.26 9.57
CA TYR A 70 -3.79 4.43 8.33
C TYR A 70 -2.43 5.08 8.64
N ARG A 71 -1.38 4.47 8.11
CA ARG A 71 0.03 4.83 8.29
C ARG A 71 0.75 5.10 6.96
N GLY A 72 0.02 5.04 5.85
CA GLY A 72 0.56 5.41 4.55
C GLY A 72 0.70 6.92 4.35
N PRO A 73 1.21 7.35 3.20
CA PRO A 73 1.37 8.76 2.90
C PRO A 73 0.02 9.46 2.71
N LEU A 74 -0.03 10.77 2.95
CA LEU A 74 -1.15 11.63 2.57
C LEU A 74 -0.68 12.61 1.50
N MET A 75 -1.29 12.53 0.33
CA MET A 75 -0.80 13.26 -0.84
C MET A 75 -1.56 14.58 -1.05
N LYS A 76 -0.86 15.70 -0.94
CA LYS A 76 -1.34 16.99 -1.46
C LYS A 76 -1.23 16.98 -2.98
N ARG A 77 -2.29 17.41 -3.67
CA ARG A 77 -2.38 17.33 -5.14
C ARG A 77 -2.71 18.69 -5.75
N ARG A 78 -2.28 18.88 -7.00
CA ARG A 78 -2.73 20.01 -7.82
C ARG A 78 -4.22 19.86 -8.13
N GLN A 79 -4.82 20.94 -8.64
CA GLN A 79 -6.17 20.84 -9.21
C GLN A 79 -6.18 19.78 -10.32
N SER A 80 -7.20 18.92 -10.28
CA SER A 80 -7.32 17.80 -11.20
C SER A 80 -7.56 18.26 -12.64
N THR A 81 -7.00 17.51 -13.59
CA THR A 81 -7.30 17.63 -15.02
C THR A 81 -7.95 16.33 -15.53
N VAL A 82 -8.40 16.33 -16.79
CA VAL A 82 -9.00 15.14 -17.43
C VAL A 82 -8.03 13.94 -17.42
N GLN A 83 -6.71 14.18 -17.46
CA GLN A 83 -5.68 13.14 -17.38
C GLN A 83 -5.63 12.43 -16.02
N ASP A 84 -6.14 13.06 -14.96
CA ASP A 84 -6.22 12.49 -13.62
C ASP A 84 -7.48 11.62 -13.45
N MET A 85 -8.22 11.36 -14.53
CA MET A 85 -9.49 10.64 -14.52
C MET A 85 -9.42 9.39 -15.40
N THR A 86 -10.07 8.33 -14.94
CA THR A 86 -10.39 7.14 -15.73
C THR A 86 -11.87 7.18 -16.11
N PRO A 87 -12.22 7.17 -17.40
CA PRO A 87 -13.61 6.96 -17.82
C PRO A 87 -14.02 5.50 -17.61
N LEU A 88 -15.25 5.31 -17.14
CA LEU A 88 -15.90 4.01 -16.99
C LEU A 88 -17.22 4.07 -17.76
N ALA A 89 -17.27 3.38 -18.91
CA ALA A 89 -18.44 3.36 -19.79
C ALA A 89 -19.65 2.67 -19.14
N PRO A 90 -20.88 2.90 -19.63
CA PRO A 90 -22.07 2.18 -19.17
C PRO A 90 -21.88 0.67 -19.17
N GLY A 91 -22.23 0.00 -18.07
CA GLY A 91 -22.05 -1.45 -17.89
C GLY A 91 -20.60 -1.90 -17.66
N GLN A 92 -19.61 -1.01 -17.76
CA GLN A 92 -18.21 -1.39 -17.58
C GLN A 92 -17.89 -1.62 -16.11
N THR A 93 -17.09 -2.67 -15.85
CA THR A 93 -16.50 -2.93 -14.54
C THR A 93 -14.98 -2.86 -14.62
N LYS A 94 -14.36 -2.10 -13.72
CA LYS A 94 -12.90 -2.02 -13.55
C LYS A 94 -12.50 -2.69 -12.25
N VAL A 95 -11.54 -3.60 -12.35
CA VAL A 95 -11.03 -4.39 -11.23
C VAL A 95 -9.63 -3.93 -10.87
N ILE A 96 -9.38 -3.66 -9.58
CA ILE A 96 -8.09 -3.16 -9.09
C ILE A 96 -7.73 -3.86 -7.79
N GLN A 97 -6.43 -4.14 -7.59
CA GLN A 97 -5.91 -4.71 -6.34
C GLN A 97 -5.25 -3.64 -5.47
N ALA A 98 -5.57 -3.66 -4.18
CA ALA A 98 -5.01 -2.77 -3.18
C ALA A 98 -4.32 -3.57 -2.07
N ARG A 99 -3.04 -3.28 -1.80
CA ARG A 99 -2.29 -3.87 -0.69
C ARG A 99 -2.50 -3.05 0.58
N LEU A 100 -3.16 -3.64 1.58
CA LEU A 100 -3.47 -2.99 2.86
C LEU A 100 -2.32 -3.11 3.87
N SER A 101 -1.61 -4.25 3.86
CA SER A 101 -0.55 -4.57 4.83
C SER A 101 0.66 -3.65 4.78
N SER A 102 0.78 -2.80 3.76
CA SER A 102 1.85 -1.80 3.63
C SER A 102 1.50 -0.45 4.25
N VAL A 103 0.23 -0.19 4.54
CA VAL A 103 -0.25 1.16 4.90
C VAL A 103 -1.27 1.21 6.04
N TYR A 104 -1.83 0.08 6.49
CA TYR A 104 -2.65 0.01 7.70
C TYR A 104 -1.89 -0.70 8.82
N ASP A 105 -2.14 -0.30 10.06
CA ASP A 105 -1.54 -0.94 11.23
C ASP A 105 -2.16 -2.33 11.49
N MET A 106 -1.54 -3.36 10.91
CA MET A 106 -1.95 -4.76 11.06
C MET A 106 -1.06 -5.53 12.05
N THR A 107 -0.53 -4.85 13.08
CA THR A 107 0.35 -5.47 14.10
C THR A 107 -0.33 -6.48 14.99
N LYS A 108 -1.65 -6.38 15.15
CA LYS A 108 -2.42 -7.23 16.05
C LYS A 108 -3.01 -8.42 15.31
N THR A 109 -2.96 -9.61 15.92
CA THR A 109 -3.77 -10.75 15.46
C THR A 109 -5.23 -10.49 15.78
N GLY A 110 -6.13 -10.75 14.84
CA GLY A 110 -7.56 -10.60 15.08
C GLY A 110 -8.42 -10.76 13.84
N THR A 111 -9.72 -10.50 14.02
CA THR A 111 -10.69 -10.43 12.94
C THR A 111 -10.78 -8.99 12.45
N TYR A 112 -10.39 -8.77 11.20
CA TYR A 112 -10.39 -7.47 10.56
C TYR A 112 -11.64 -7.29 9.72
N SER A 113 -12.34 -6.18 9.92
CA SER A 113 -13.44 -5.72 9.08
C SER A 113 -12.90 -4.67 8.10
N ILE A 114 -13.14 -4.85 6.81
CA ILE A 114 -12.62 -3.95 5.77
C ILE A 114 -13.74 -3.57 4.81
N GLN A 115 -13.91 -2.26 4.63
CA GLN A 115 -14.87 -1.67 3.72
C GLN A 115 -14.20 -0.50 2.99
N TYR A 116 -14.40 -0.39 1.67
CA TYR A 116 -14.12 0.85 0.95
C TYR A 116 -15.19 1.87 1.35
N ASP A 117 -14.77 3.06 1.79
CA ASP A 117 -15.69 4.08 2.31
C ASP A 117 -15.18 5.48 1.97
N MET A 118 -15.72 6.08 0.91
CA MET A 118 -15.33 7.41 0.45
C MET A 118 -16.55 8.26 0.09
N PRO A 119 -16.55 9.57 0.35
CA PRO A 119 -17.60 10.45 -0.16
C PRO A 119 -17.65 10.42 -1.69
N THR A 120 -18.83 10.20 -2.28
CA THR A 120 -18.99 10.02 -3.73
C THR A 120 -18.46 11.21 -4.54
N GLU A 121 -18.63 12.43 -4.03
CA GLU A 121 -18.15 13.68 -4.62
C GLU A 121 -16.62 13.80 -4.69
N ARG A 122 -15.92 13.03 -3.85
CA ARG A 122 -14.46 12.92 -3.93
C ARG A 122 -14.01 11.95 -5.01
N VAL A 123 -14.79 10.90 -5.25
CA VAL A 123 -14.44 9.80 -6.16
C VAL A 123 -14.77 10.13 -7.61
N VAL A 124 -15.96 10.70 -7.86
CA VAL A 124 -16.51 10.90 -9.20
C VAL A 124 -16.45 12.37 -9.60
N PHE A 125 -15.99 12.64 -10.82
CA PHE A 125 -16.15 13.96 -11.43
C PHE A 125 -17.58 14.14 -11.92
N LYS A 126 -18.35 15.02 -11.27
CA LYS A 126 -19.63 15.47 -11.80
C LYS A 126 -19.38 16.71 -12.67
N HIS A 127 -19.73 16.64 -13.95
CA HIS A 127 -19.90 17.87 -14.72
C HIS A 127 -20.95 18.71 -14.00
N ALA A 128 -20.67 19.99 -13.76
CA ALA A 128 -21.67 20.92 -13.27
C ALA A 128 -22.80 20.99 -14.31
N ARG A 129 -23.85 20.15 -14.13
CA ARG A 129 -25.12 20.39 -14.78
C ARG A 129 -25.60 21.74 -14.26
N THR A 130 -25.96 22.63 -15.18
CA THR A 130 -26.37 24.01 -14.97
C THR A 130 -27.15 24.17 -13.67
N PHE A 131 -26.64 25.03 -12.79
CA PHE A 131 -27.07 25.20 -11.40
C PHE A 131 -28.54 25.69 -11.30
N ASP A 132 -29.44 24.83 -10.84
CA ASP A 132 -30.57 25.29 -10.03
C ASP A 132 -30.21 25.06 -8.54
N SER A 133 -29.77 26.14 -7.91
CA SER A 133 -29.16 26.18 -6.58
C SER A 133 -30.06 25.68 -5.44
N THR A 134 -31.37 25.54 -5.67
CA THR A 134 -32.34 25.13 -4.64
C THR A 134 -32.49 23.61 -4.54
N LEU A 135 -32.41 22.87 -5.66
CA LEU A 135 -32.49 21.40 -5.68
C LEU A 135 -31.18 20.72 -5.25
N VAL A 136 -30.03 21.37 -5.49
CA VAL A 136 -28.70 20.82 -5.15
C VAL A 136 -28.52 20.62 -3.64
N ARG A 137 -29.05 21.52 -2.79
CA ARG A 137 -28.99 21.38 -1.32
C ARG A 137 -29.88 20.25 -0.78
N ALA A 138 -30.97 19.91 -1.47
CA ALA A 138 -31.84 18.80 -1.08
C ALA A 138 -31.26 17.44 -1.50
N ILE A 139 -30.53 17.39 -2.63
CA ILE A 139 -29.88 16.16 -3.14
C ILE A 139 -28.55 15.87 -2.40
N THR A 140 -27.78 16.89 -2.03
CA THR A 140 -26.49 16.71 -1.32
C THR A 140 -26.63 16.19 0.12
N LYS A 141 -27.80 16.32 0.75
CA LYS A 141 -28.07 15.71 2.07
C LYS A 141 -28.33 14.19 2.01
N ARG A 142 -28.46 13.60 0.81
CA ARG A 142 -28.84 12.18 0.62
C ARG A 142 -27.81 11.32 -0.10
N GLN A 143 -26.64 11.84 -0.46
CA GLN A 143 -25.57 10.97 -0.94
C GLN A 143 -24.83 10.37 0.25
N SER A 144 -25.34 9.22 0.71
CA SER A 144 -24.54 8.22 1.41
C SER A 144 -23.23 8.02 0.64
N GLY A 145 -22.09 7.98 1.33
CA GLY A 145 -20.79 7.78 0.70
C GLY A 145 -20.77 6.56 -0.23
N LEU A 146 -19.83 6.55 -1.18
CA LEU A 146 -19.53 5.37 -1.99
C LEU A 146 -18.91 4.31 -1.10
N GLN A 147 -19.73 3.35 -0.71
CA GLN A 147 -19.38 2.27 0.20
C GLN A 147 -19.44 0.92 -0.50
N SER A 148 -18.44 0.07 -0.25
CA SER A 148 -18.52 -1.33 -0.65
C SER A 148 -19.33 -2.17 0.33
N ASN A 149 -19.55 -3.44 -0.03
CA ASN A 149 -19.79 -4.46 0.98
C ASN A 149 -18.64 -4.50 2.01
N ASN A 150 -18.91 -5.04 3.19
CA ASN A 150 -17.91 -5.24 4.22
C ASN A 150 -17.40 -6.69 4.17
N ILE A 151 -16.09 -6.90 4.24
CA ILE A 151 -15.48 -8.24 4.33
C ILE A 151 -14.81 -8.44 5.69
N GLN A 152 -14.80 -9.68 6.16
CA GLN A 152 -14.10 -10.08 7.39
C GLN A 152 -12.95 -11.03 7.08
N LEU A 153 -11.76 -10.72 7.59
CA LEU A 153 -10.55 -11.50 7.40
C LEU A 153 -9.92 -11.84 8.74
N ILE A 154 -9.41 -13.05 8.91
CA ILE A 154 -8.56 -13.39 10.07
C ILE A 154 -7.11 -13.11 9.68
N ILE A 155 -6.47 -12.20 10.40
CA ILE A 155 -5.12 -11.75 10.09
C ILE A 155 -4.24 -12.01 11.30
N GLU A 156 -3.16 -12.75 11.11
CA GLU A 156 -2.10 -12.83 12.11
C GLU A 156 -1.31 -11.52 12.16
N GLY A 157 -1.04 -11.06 13.37
CA GLY A 157 -0.28 -9.85 13.65
C GLY A 157 1.13 -9.93 13.06
N ARG A 158 1.58 -8.81 12.50
CA ARG A 158 2.87 -8.68 11.82
C ARG A 158 3.61 -7.44 12.27
N PRO A 159 4.94 -7.46 12.42
CA PRO A 159 5.69 -6.25 12.74
C PRO A 159 5.46 -5.19 11.65
N ASN A 160 4.92 -4.04 12.06
CA ASN A 160 4.80 -2.89 11.17
C ASN A 160 6.10 -2.09 11.26
N ILE A 161 7.08 -2.45 10.43
CA ILE A 161 8.46 -1.94 10.55
C ILE A 161 8.56 -0.41 10.34
N GLN A 162 7.57 0.23 9.71
CA GLN A 162 7.52 1.71 9.69
C GLN A 162 7.39 2.30 11.11
N HIS A 163 6.76 1.59 12.04
CA HIS A 163 6.58 2.00 13.43
C HIS A 163 7.80 1.68 14.32
N GLU A 164 8.58 0.65 14.01
CA GLU A 164 9.84 0.37 14.72
C GLU A 164 10.92 1.41 14.40
N GLN A 165 10.90 2.02 13.21
CA GLN A 165 11.88 3.06 12.85
C GLN A 165 11.75 4.34 13.71
N ASN A 166 10.53 4.71 14.12
CA ASN A 166 10.32 5.90 14.94
C ASN A 166 10.62 5.66 16.43
N ASN A 167 10.44 4.44 16.95
CA ASN A 167 10.72 4.12 18.36
C ASN A 167 12.16 3.64 18.61
N ILE A 168 12.92 3.24 17.59
CA ILE A 168 14.34 2.85 17.74
C ILE A 168 15.29 4.07 17.71
N MET A 169 14.80 5.28 17.40
CA MET A 169 15.63 6.49 17.40
C MET A 169 16.22 6.86 18.78
N ASN A 170 15.78 6.23 19.88
CA ASN A 170 16.27 6.57 21.23
C ASN A 170 17.14 5.51 21.93
N VAL A 171 17.45 4.35 21.34
CA VAL A 171 18.19 3.29 22.07
C VAL A 171 19.44 2.74 21.40
N VAL A 172 19.72 2.99 20.11
CA VAL A 172 20.94 2.43 19.50
C VAL A 172 21.82 3.50 18.85
N ARG A 173 22.72 4.06 19.68
CA ARG A 173 23.97 4.64 19.18
C ARG A 173 24.72 3.54 18.42
N ARG A 174 24.88 3.71 17.10
CA ARG A 174 25.77 2.95 16.17
C ARG A 174 25.31 1.62 15.56
N SER A 175 24.01 1.37 15.39
CA SER A 175 23.56 0.35 14.40
C SER A 175 22.70 1.03 13.35
N ALA A 176 23.12 0.94 12.08
CA ALA A 176 22.32 1.45 10.97
C ALA A 176 20.97 0.71 10.96
N THR A 177 19.89 1.41 11.28
CA THR A 177 18.54 0.86 11.23
C THR A 177 18.05 0.87 9.78
N LEU A 178 17.50 -0.27 9.34
CA LEU A 178 16.93 -0.39 7.99
C LEU A 178 15.58 0.32 7.91
N SER A 179 15.43 1.15 6.87
CA SER A 179 14.16 1.74 6.49
C SER A 179 13.64 1.16 5.18
N TYR A 180 12.32 1.14 5.02
CA TYR A 180 11.65 0.59 3.85
C TYR A 180 10.58 1.59 3.37
N VAL A 181 10.54 1.82 2.07
CA VAL A 181 9.49 2.63 1.41
C VAL A 181 8.73 1.71 0.47
N SER A 182 7.44 1.55 0.71
CA SER A 182 6.51 0.74 -0.10
C SER A 182 6.88 -0.75 -0.33
N CYS A 183 7.89 -1.30 0.36
CA CYS A 183 8.24 -2.71 0.20
C CYS A 183 7.15 -3.66 0.74
N SER A 184 6.84 -4.72 0.00
CA SER A 184 6.02 -5.85 0.45
C SER A 184 6.68 -6.67 1.56
N ILE A 185 5.92 -7.52 2.25
CA ILE A 185 6.49 -8.40 3.28
C ILE A 185 7.54 -9.33 2.69
N THR A 186 7.28 -9.89 1.50
CA THR A 186 8.25 -10.72 0.78
C THR A 186 9.51 -9.94 0.43
N GLN A 187 9.39 -8.72 -0.08
CA GLN A 187 10.54 -7.85 -0.39
C GLN A 187 11.35 -7.53 0.87
N LYS A 188 10.71 -7.21 1.99
CA LYS A 188 11.39 -6.94 3.27
C LYS A 188 12.17 -8.17 3.74
N SER A 189 11.56 -9.35 3.72
CA SER A 189 12.21 -10.62 4.08
C SER A 189 13.41 -10.91 3.17
N GLN A 190 13.26 -10.73 1.86
CA GLN A 190 14.35 -10.88 0.89
C GLN A 190 15.50 -9.90 1.15
N ILE A 191 15.20 -8.64 1.46
CA ILE A 191 16.22 -7.62 1.79
C ILE A 191 16.95 -7.99 3.09
N MET A 192 16.25 -8.40 4.14
CA MET A 192 16.89 -8.84 5.39
C MET A 192 17.83 -10.02 5.18
N ASN A 193 17.40 -11.02 4.40
CA ASN A 193 18.25 -12.16 4.05
C ASN A 193 19.46 -11.71 3.23
N ALA A 194 19.28 -10.84 2.24
CA ALA A 194 20.37 -10.32 1.42
C ALA A 194 21.40 -9.56 2.27
N ILE A 195 20.97 -8.79 3.26
CA ILE A 195 21.86 -8.04 4.16
C ILE A 195 22.67 -9.00 5.03
N SER A 196 22.09 -10.08 5.53
CA SER A 196 22.84 -11.11 6.27
C SER A 196 23.96 -11.72 5.42
N TRP A 197 23.68 -12.00 4.13
CA TRP A 197 24.71 -12.48 3.19
C TRP A 197 25.76 -11.43 2.87
N ALA A 198 25.34 -10.18 2.64
CA ALA A 198 26.25 -9.08 2.39
C ALA A 198 27.21 -8.86 3.57
N LEU A 199 26.72 -8.91 4.82
CA LEU A 199 27.54 -8.81 6.02
C LEU A 199 28.55 -9.96 6.10
N ARG A 200 28.13 -11.18 5.77
CA ARG A 200 29.04 -12.34 5.73
C ARG A 200 30.14 -12.17 4.69
N TYR A 201 29.82 -11.70 3.50
CA TYR A 201 30.81 -11.45 2.46
C TYR A 201 31.74 -10.28 2.81
N ALA A 202 31.21 -9.19 3.38
CA ALA A 202 32.00 -8.06 3.85
C ALA A 202 32.97 -8.48 4.96
N ASN A 203 32.51 -9.22 5.96
CA ASN A 203 33.36 -9.75 7.03
C ASN A 203 34.41 -10.72 6.49
N ASN A 204 34.05 -11.58 5.54
CA ASN A 204 35.01 -12.49 4.91
C ASN A 204 36.09 -11.72 4.14
N SER A 205 35.71 -10.68 3.39
CA SER A 205 36.66 -9.80 2.69
C SER A 205 37.54 -9.02 3.67
N PHE A 206 36.98 -8.48 4.75
CA PHE A 206 37.74 -7.81 5.81
C PHE A 206 38.76 -8.75 6.47
N ILE A 207 38.33 -9.95 6.86
CA ILE A 207 39.22 -10.96 7.45
C ILE A 207 40.31 -11.34 6.46
N TYR A 208 39.98 -11.57 5.19
CA TYR A 208 40.96 -11.89 4.15
C TYR A 208 41.99 -10.76 3.96
N LEU A 209 41.55 -9.50 3.91
CA LEU A 209 42.45 -8.37 3.74
C LEU A 209 43.28 -8.05 4.99
N ASN A 210 42.81 -8.37 6.21
CA ASN A 210 43.54 -8.02 7.43
C ASN A 210 44.31 -9.17 8.08
N LYS A 211 43.83 -10.40 7.95
CA LYS A 211 44.42 -11.58 8.60
C LYS A 211 45.21 -12.49 7.64
N THR A 212 45.11 -12.27 6.33
CA THR A 212 45.92 -12.98 5.33
C THR A 212 46.87 -11.98 4.66
N ASN A 213 48.04 -12.42 4.23
CA ASN A 213 48.87 -11.65 3.30
C ASN A 213 48.33 -11.93 1.88
N PRO A 214 47.63 -10.99 1.21
CA PRO A 214 46.97 -11.26 -0.05
C PRO A 214 47.95 -11.30 -1.25
N CYS A 215 49.23 -11.04 -1.02
CA CYS A 215 50.29 -11.10 -2.03
C CYS A 215 50.26 -12.44 -2.78
N GLY A 216 50.16 -12.38 -4.11
CA GLY A 216 50.18 -13.56 -4.99
C GLY A 216 48.92 -14.43 -4.95
N THR A 217 47.88 -14.08 -4.19
CA THR A 217 46.65 -14.86 -4.14
C THR A 217 45.74 -14.56 -5.34
N ASN A 218 45.12 -15.60 -5.90
CA ASN A 218 44.21 -15.43 -7.05
C ASN A 218 43.04 -14.49 -6.74
N ARG A 219 42.47 -14.57 -5.53
CA ARG A 219 41.34 -13.72 -5.13
C ARG A 219 41.68 -12.22 -5.18
N TYR A 220 42.86 -11.82 -4.68
CA TYR A 220 43.28 -10.42 -4.76
C TYR A 220 43.56 -10.03 -6.21
N LYS A 221 44.28 -10.89 -6.95
CA LYS A 221 44.62 -10.63 -8.35
C LYS A 221 43.40 -10.46 -9.25
N THR A 222 42.34 -11.23 -9.01
CA THR A 222 41.09 -11.15 -9.79
C THR A 222 40.39 -9.79 -9.65
N TRP A 223 40.35 -9.21 -8.44
CA TRP A 223 39.57 -7.99 -8.18
C TRP A 223 40.39 -6.70 -8.09
N PHE A 224 41.67 -6.82 -7.71
CA PHE A 224 42.56 -5.69 -7.43
C PHE A 224 43.87 -5.72 -8.24
N GLY A 225 44.13 -6.77 -9.02
CA GLY A 225 45.33 -6.87 -9.87
C GLY A 225 46.61 -7.24 -9.13
N THR A 226 47.78 -6.86 -9.69
CA THR A 226 49.09 -7.17 -9.11
C THR A 226 49.25 -6.51 -7.74
N PHE A 227 49.71 -7.29 -6.76
CA PHE A 227 49.89 -6.81 -5.39
C PHE A 227 50.97 -5.72 -5.29
N MET A 228 50.62 -4.61 -4.64
CA MET A 228 51.54 -3.53 -4.25
C MET A 228 51.13 -3.01 -2.88
N LEU A 229 52.11 -2.68 -2.02
CA LEU A 229 51.85 -2.12 -0.68
C LEU A 229 51.01 -0.84 -0.73
N ALA A 230 51.14 -0.01 -1.77
CA ALA A 230 50.35 1.21 -1.94
C ALA A 230 48.85 0.96 -2.22
N ASN A 231 48.50 -0.24 -2.72
CA ASN A 231 47.13 -0.60 -3.11
C ASN A 231 46.44 -1.49 -2.07
N TRP A 232 47.16 -1.88 -1.01
CA TRP A 232 46.64 -2.65 0.11
C TRP A 232 46.99 -1.95 1.42
N ASN A 233 46.02 -1.21 1.96
CA ASN A 233 46.13 -0.55 3.25
C ASN A 233 45.41 -1.40 4.30
N LYS A 234 46.10 -1.69 5.41
CA LYS A 234 45.52 -2.35 6.58
C LYS A 234 44.75 -1.37 7.45
#